data_AF-A0A251TEY1-F1
#
_entry.id   AF-A0A251TEY1-F1
#
_cell.length_a   1.000
_cell.length_b   1.000
_cell.length_c   1.000
_cell.angle_alpha   90.00
_cell.angle_beta   90.00
_cell.angle_gamma   90.00
#
_symmetry.space_group_name_H-M   'P 1'
#
loop_
_entity.id
_entity.type
_entity.pdbx_description
1 polymer ?
#
loop_
_entity_poly.entity_id
_entity_poly.type
_entity_poly.pdbx_seq_one_letter_code
_entity_poly.pdbx_strand_id
1 'polypeptide(L)' 'MDVEGVNKKLVDELEEMGFPLPRAMRALYYSGNSSLEDAINWIVDHEDDPDIDQMPSV' A
#
# COMPACT_ATOMS: atom_id res chain seq x y z
N MET A 1 6.75 7.02 -14.10
CA MET A 1 5.62 6.08 -14.03
C MET A 1 4.71 6.64 -12.99
N ASP A 2 3.57 7.14 -13.43
CA ASP A 2 2.71 8.05 -12.68
C ASP A 2 2.07 7.36 -11.48
N VAL A 3 2.31 7.92 -10.29
CA VAL A 3 1.72 7.50 -9.00
C VAL A 3 0.24 7.93 -8.91
N GLU A 4 -0.37 8.33 -10.04
CA GLU A 4 -1.73 8.87 -10.14
C GLU A 4 -2.82 7.78 -10.26
N GLY A 5 -2.45 6.51 -10.09
CA GLY A 5 -3.36 5.38 -10.25
C GLY A 5 -3.91 4.77 -8.96
N VAL A 6 -3.37 5.12 -7.79
CA VAL A 6 -3.71 4.41 -6.53
C VAL A 6 -5.09 4.83 -6.02
N ASN A 7 -5.94 3.85 -5.70
CA ASN A 7 -7.33 4.09 -5.32
C ASN A 7 -7.38 4.65 -3.90
N LYS A 8 -7.66 5.95 -3.80
CA LYS A 8 -7.70 6.67 -2.52
C LYS A 8 -8.69 6.08 -1.52
N LYS A 9 -9.79 5.45 -1.97
CA LYS A 9 -10.70 4.76 -1.04
C LYS A 9 -10.03 3.56 -0.37
N LEU A 10 -9.33 2.75 -1.16
CA LEU A 10 -8.62 1.59 -0.62
C LEU A 10 -7.47 2.04 0.29
N VAL A 11 -6.82 3.16 -0.02
CA VAL A 11 -5.81 3.76 0.87
C VAL A 11 -6.44 4.18 2.20
N ASP A 12 -7.58 4.88 2.16
CA ASP A 12 -8.32 5.31 3.36
C ASP A 12 -8.72 4.10 4.22
N GLU A 13 -9.26 3.04 3.60
CA GLU A 13 -9.60 1.79 4.28
C GLU A 13 -8.39 1.13 4.96
N LEU A 14 -7.23 1.11 4.29
CA LEU A 14 -5.98 0.59 4.87
C LEU A 14 -5.49 1.46 6.03
N GLU A 15 -5.60 2.79 5.92
CA GLU A 15 -5.29 3.72 7.01
C GLU A 15 -6.24 3.54 8.20
N GLU A 16 -7.54 3.35 7.95
CA GLU A 16 -8.54 3.04 8.98
C GLU A 16 -8.25 1.69 9.68
N MET A 17 -7.68 0.72 8.97
CA MET A 17 -7.19 -0.53 9.56
C MET A 17 -5.92 -0.35 10.40
N GLY A 18 -5.24 0.80 10.31
CA GLY A 18 -4.01 1.12 11.03
C GLY A 18 -2.73 0.92 10.23
N PHE A 19 -2.82 0.66 8.92
CA PHE A 19 -1.64 0.64 8.06
C PHE A 19 -1.21 2.07 7.68
N PRO A 20 0.09 2.39 7.76
CA PRO A 20 0.56 3.72 7.39
C PRO A 20 0.38 3.99 5.88
N LEU A 21 0.06 5.24 5.53
CA LEU A 21 -0.08 5.73 4.15
C LEU A 21 0.98 5.22 3.17
N PRO A 22 2.30 5.29 3.45
CA PRO A 22 3.33 4.77 2.55
C PRO A 22 3.16 3.27 2.26
N ARG A 23 2.84 2.47 3.28
CA ARG A 23 2.60 1.03 3.14
C ARG A 23 1.34 0.75 2.32
N ALA A 24 0.25 1.47 2.61
CA ALA A 24 -1.01 1.35 1.89
C ALA A 24 -0.87 1.70 0.39
N MET A 25 -0.23 2.84 0.09
CA MET A 25 0.03 3.27 -1.28
C MET A 25 0.92 2.29 -2.03
N ARG A 26 1.98 1.80 -1.39
CA ARG A 26 2.93 0.86 -1.98
C ARG A 26 2.24 -0.47 -2.27
N ALA A 27 1.49 -1.00 -1.32
CA ALA A 27 0.74 -2.22 -1.48
C ALA A 27 -0.24 -2.17 -2.63
N LEU A 28 -1.07 -1.12 -2.68
CA LEU A 28 -2.00 -0.93 -3.78
C LEU A 28 -1.28 -0.74 -5.11
N TYR A 29 -0.12 -0.07 -5.13
CA TYR A 29 0.66 0.07 -6.35
C TYR A 29 1.18 -1.28 -6.87
N TYR A 30 1.78 -2.11 -6.01
CA TYR A 30 2.36 -3.40 -6.41
C TYR A 30 1.34 -4.52 -6.61
N SER A 31 0.25 -4.52 -5.84
CA SER A 31 -0.91 -5.40 -6.02
C SER A 31 -1.72 -5.08 -7.30
N GLY A 32 -1.42 -3.95 -7.96
CA GLY A 32 -2.15 -3.55 -9.17
C GLY A 32 -3.49 -2.88 -8.89
N ASN A 33 -3.66 -2.39 -7.66
CA ASN A 33 -4.74 -1.49 -7.23
C ASN A 33 -6.16 -2.03 -7.51
N SER A 34 -6.31 -3.35 -7.46
CA SER A 34 -7.55 -4.02 -7.85
C SER A 34 -8.54 -4.16 -6.70
N SER A 35 -8.07 -4.48 -5.49
CA SER A 35 -8.90 -4.72 -4.31
C SER A 35 -8.13 -4.47 -3.02
N LEU A 36 -8.87 -4.23 -1.91
CA LEU A 36 -8.30 -4.10 -0.57
C LEU A 36 -7.56 -5.38 -0.14
N GLU A 37 -8.18 -6.55 -0.31
CA GLU A 37 -7.59 -7.85 0.04
C GLU A 37 -6.26 -8.13 -0.66
N ASP A 38 -6.14 -7.70 -1.91
CA ASP A 38 -4.96 -7.91 -2.73
C ASP A 38 -3.80 -7.03 -2.23
N ALA A 39 -4.11 -5.78 -1.84
CA ALA A 39 -3.17 -4.92 -1.15
C ALA A 39 -2.78 -5.46 0.23
N ILE A 40 -3.73 -5.96 1.02
CA ILE A 40 -3.44 -6.57 2.33
C ILE A 40 -2.52 -7.78 2.15
N ASN A 41 -2.78 -8.66 1.18
CA ASN A 41 -1.91 -9.80 0.89
C ASN A 41 -0.49 -9.33 0.56
N TRP A 42 -0.34 -8.28 -0.24
CA TRP A 42 0.98 -7.71 -0.52
C TRP A 42 1.65 -7.17 0.75
N ILE A 43 0.90 -6.47 1.61
CA ILE A 43 1.41 -5.95 2.89
C ILE A 43 1.90 -7.08 3.78
N VAL A 44 1.12 -8.14 3.93
CA VAL A 44 1.45 -9.30 4.78
C VAL A 44 2.66 -10.05 4.23
N ASP A 45 2.75 -10.22 2.91
CA ASP A 45 3.89 -10.87 2.27
C ASP A 45 5.21 -10.08 2.47
N HIS A 46 5.11 -8.75 2.62
CA HIS A 46 6.23 -7.83 2.79
C HIS A 46 6.32 -7.22 4.19
N GLU A 47 5.53 -7.68 5.18
CA GLU A 47 5.41 -6.98 6.46
C GLU A 47 6.69 -7.01 7.28
N ASP A 48 7.54 -8.02 7.02
CA ASP A 48 8.86 -8.21 7.61
C ASP A 48 9.95 -7.36 6.92
N ASP A 49 9.66 -6.78 5.75
CA ASP A 49 10.62 -5.91 5.06
C ASP A 49 10.85 -4.63 5.88
N PRO A 50 12.10 -4.33 6.27
CA PRO A 50 12.40 -3.13 7.06
C PRO A 50 12.12 -1.83 6.28
N ASP A 51 11.99 -1.94 4.96
CA ASP A 51 11.75 -0.83 4.03
C ASP A 51 10.28 -0.65 3.65
N ILE A 52 9.35 -1.46 4.18
CA ILE A 52 7.93 -1.39 3.79
C ILE A 52 7.27 -0.05 4.17
N ASP A 53 7.65 0.52 5.32
CA ASP A 53 7.16 1.80 5.83
C ASP A 53 8.03 2.99 5.39
N GLN A 54 9.16 2.73 4.73
CA GLN A 54 9.95 3.79 4.14
C GLN A 54 9.17 4.37 2.96
N MET A 55 8.80 5.66 3.04
CA MET A 55 8.45 6.40 1.84
C MET A 55 9.61 6.24 0.85
N PRO A 56 9.37 5.97 -0.45
CA PRO A 56 10.45 5.98 -1.43
C PRO A 56 11.07 7.37 -1.37
N SER A 57 12.24 7.45 -0.74
CA SER A 57 13.04 8.66 -0.67
C SER A 57 13.37 9.01 -2.11
N VAL A 58 12.76 10.12 -2.56
CA VAL A 58 13.02 10.78 -3.84
C VAL A 58 14.51 11.05 -4.05
#